data_AF-A0A2M7G0V5-F1
#
_entry.id   AF-A0A2M7G0V5-F1
#
_cell.length_a   1.000
_cell.length_b   1.000
_cell.length_c   1.000
_cell.angle_alpha   90.00
_cell.angle_beta   90.00
_cell.angle_gamma   90.00
#
_symmetry.space_group_name_H-M   'P 1'
#
loop_
_entity.id
_entity.type
_entity.pdbx_description
1 polymer ?
#
loop_
_entity_poly.entity_id
_entity_poly.type
_entity_poly.pdbx_seq_one_letter_code
_entity_poly.pdbx_strand_id
1 'polypeptide(L)'
;MNILDFIDKHQFTLPVVSDIALFYPLTWAIVEQYRDKLDWNLLLLNPHLDWEIDELERQYKSLKKTQKIESIFRSLNDKLTHLPWSERLYFLFDPEQPDFHHFSSNEYINWTAELIEKYRDKWDWRELSLNEGIPFSIEILQKFQHLWIGGLISQNDKLKFSIPLIEFFYDFENFWVFDFLSSQENFVSHKELLIHYRERIDWEQVCKYSSIFADPLQIEAFRDVLVPASLLMNPHVRSLSKAFIYQVLEEKRQNKAQEHYFWQNFSENACFACLLVSAPDLLHDFATELNFKGISSNRYLPKNNPLIETFSSRWDWQILSGHVFYEQQNQTYIGWSMAQIEQFSDRWNWDALCSGAFVDWELPMVIKYLERMPKGQILKHPRLALSEELMDLWDRYFDEIEWDSPSSMRGATSLLSEDQIEQILQNAPDFSA
;
A
#
# COMPACT_ATOMS: atom_id res chain seq x y z
N MET A 1 -31.82 24.15 17.34
CA MET A 1 -32.78 24.63 16.32
C MET A 1 -33.26 23.37 15.63
N ASN A 2 -34.54 23.03 15.76
CA ASN A 2 -35.08 21.84 15.08
C ASN A 2 -34.97 22.10 13.55
N ILE A 3 -34.78 21.08 12.72
CA ILE A 3 -34.76 21.28 11.26
C ILE A 3 -36.05 21.95 10.78
N LEU A 4 -37.16 21.72 11.48
CA LEU A 4 -38.43 22.43 11.27
C LEU A 4 -38.28 23.95 11.45
N ASP A 5 -37.60 24.39 12.51
CA ASP A 5 -37.33 25.83 12.76
C ASP A 5 -36.38 26.42 11.70
N PHE A 6 -35.46 25.62 11.16
CA PHE A 6 -34.52 26.03 10.11
C PHE A 6 -35.23 26.17 8.76
N ILE A 7 -36.03 25.16 8.39
CA ILE A 7 -36.84 25.14 7.17
C ILE A 7 -37.82 26.32 7.15
N ASP A 8 -38.56 26.53 8.24
CA ASP A 8 -39.55 27.61 8.32
C ASP A 8 -38.91 29.00 8.32
N LYS A 9 -37.70 29.14 8.89
CA LYS A 9 -36.97 30.42 8.95
C LYS A 9 -36.30 30.82 7.63
N HIS A 10 -35.90 29.85 6.80
CA HIS A 10 -35.15 30.10 5.56
C HIS A 10 -35.99 30.04 4.26
N GLN A 11 -37.33 30.04 4.38
CA GLN A 11 -38.30 30.23 3.29
C GLN A 11 -38.10 29.36 2.03
N PHE A 12 -37.65 28.11 2.15
CA PHE A 12 -37.54 27.19 1.01
C PHE A 12 -36.82 27.78 -0.22
N THR A 13 -35.70 28.49 -0.01
CA THR A 13 -34.84 28.82 -1.16
C THR A 13 -34.33 27.51 -1.77
N LEU A 14 -34.44 27.37 -3.10
CA LEU A 14 -34.09 26.16 -3.86
C LEU A 14 -32.80 25.44 -3.37
N PRO A 15 -31.69 26.14 -3.08
CA PRO A 15 -30.46 25.50 -2.62
C PRO A 15 -30.59 24.79 -1.27
N VAL A 16 -31.29 25.40 -0.30
CA VAL A 16 -31.47 24.85 1.05
C VAL A 16 -32.30 23.58 1.02
N VAL A 17 -33.31 23.54 0.15
CA VAL A 17 -34.19 22.38 -0.03
C VAL A 17 -33.44 21.21 -0.65
N SER A 18 -32.61 21.49 -1.65
CA SER A 18 -31.74 20.50 -2.28
C SER A 18 -30.75 19.89 -1.30
N ASP A 19 -30.08 20.71 -0.48
CA ASP A 19 -29.11 20.22 0.50
C ASP A 19 -29.76 19.40 1.62
N ILE A 20 -30.94 19.82 2.09
CA ILE A 20 -31.72 19.06 3.08
C ILE A 20 -32.16 17.71 2.50
N ALA A 21 -32.66 17.71 1.27
CA ALA A 21 -33.11 16.49 0.61
C ALA A 21 -31.96 15.50 0.42
N LEU A 22 -30.74 15.94 0.12
CA LEU A 22 -29.63 15.05 -0.21
C LEU A 22 -28.87 14.51 1.01
N PHE A 23 -28.69 15.31 2.06
CA PHE A 23 -27.72 15.01 3.13
C PHE A 23 -28.32 14.88 4.53
N TYR A 24 -29.56 15.34 4.76
CA TYR A 24 -30.10 15.38 6.11
C TYR A 24 -30.76 14.06 6.50
N PRO A 25 -30.60 13.54 7.73
CA PRO A 25 -31.32 12.37 8.23
C PRO A 25 -32.80 12.68 8.46
N LEU A 26 -33.57 12.67 7.38
CA LEU A 26 -35.00 12.95 7.38
C LEU A 26 -35.78 11.73 7.88
N THR A 27 -36.88 11.99 8.60
CA THR A 27 -37.87 10.96 8.90
C THR A 27 -39.01 11.04 7.90
N TRP A 28 -39.72 9.94 7.67
CA TRP A 28 -40.91 9.92 6.82
C TRP A 28 -41.95 10.97 7.23
N ALA A 29 -42.09 11.27 8.52
CA ALA A 29 -42.98 12.32 9.00
C ALA A 29 -42.63 13.71 8.44
N ILE A 30 -41.33 14.04 8.36
CA ILE A 30 -40.85 15.30 7.79
C ILE A 30 -41.01 15.29 6.28
N VAL A 31 -40.68 14.17 5.63
CA VAL A 31 -40.83 14.01 4.18
C VAL A 31 -42.29 14.20 3.75
N GLU A 32 -43.25 13.63 4.48
CA GLU A 32 -44.69 13.80 4.21
C GLU A 32 -45.14 15.24 4.41
N GLN A 33 -44.71 15.89 5.50
CA GLN A 33 -45.09 17.27 5.80
C GLN A 33 -44.64 18.25 4.70
N TYR A 34 -43.50 17.99 4.06
CA TYR A 34 -42.92 18.85 3.03
C TYR A 34 -42.88 18.22 1.64
N ARG A 35 -43.72 17.20 1.41
CA ARG A 35 -43.79 16.40 0.17
C ARG A 35 -43.85 17.24 -1.10
N ASP A 36 -44.66 18.30 -1.10
CA ASP A 36 -44.84 19.17 -2.27
C ASP A 36 -43.69 20.13 -2.52
N LYS A 37 -42.77 20.26 -1.56
CA LYS A 37 -41.65 21.22 -1.60
C LYS A 37 -40.30 20.56 -1.81
N LEU A 38 -40.15 19.26 -1.49
CA LEU A 38 -38.90 18.52 -1.64
C LEU A 38 -38.65 18.12 -3.11
N ASP A 39 -37.40 18.21 -3.55
CA ASP A 39 -36.97 17.61 -4.81
C ASP A 39 -36.76 16.10 -4.60
N TRP A 40 -37.73 15.32 -5.06
CA TRP A 40 -37.72 13.86 -4.91
C TRP A 40 -36.57 13.17 -5.66
N ASN A 41 -36.02 13.77 -6.72
CA ASN A 41 -34.85 13.21 -7.39
C ASN A 41 -33.61 13.29 -6.50
N LEU A 42 -33.48 14.38 -5.74
CA LEU A 42 -32.39 14.55 -4.77
C LEU A 42 -32.65 13.74 -3.50
N LEU A 43 -33.92 13.60 -3.09
CA LEU A 43 -34.28 12.79 -1.93
C LEU A 43 -33.92 11.31 -2.14
N LEU A 44 -34.11 10.77 -3.36
CA LEU A 44 -33.69 9.40 -3.71
C LEU A 44 -32.20 9.14 -3.50
N LEU A 45 -31.37 10.19 -3.52
CA LEU A 45 -29.93 10.09 -3.26
C LEU A 45 -29.59 10.12 -1.77
N ASN A 46 -30.56 10.27 -0.89
CA ASN A 46 -30.34 10.41 0.54
C ASN A 46 -30.17 9.03 1.22
N PRO A 47 -28.95 8.68 1.66
CA PRO A 47 -28.68 7.38 2.26
C PRO A 47 -29.22 7.25 3.69
N HIS A 48 -29.71 8.34 4.29
CA HIS A 48 -30.19 8.36 5.67
C HIS A 48 -31.70 8.12 5.79
N LEU A 49 -32.42 8.08 4.66
CA LEU A 49 -33.84 7.72 4.67
C LEU A 49 -33.98 6.20 4.58
N ASP A 50 -34.76 5.63 5.50
CA ASP A 50 -35.08 4.20 5.47
C ASP A 50 -36.17 3.95 4.41
N TRP A 51 -35.73 3.67 3.19
CA TRP A 51 -36.61 3.51 2.05
C TRP A 51 -37.37 2.19 2.12
N GLU A 52 -38.70 2.28 2.18
CA GLU A 52 -39.58 1.13 1.97
C GLU A 52 -39.98 1.01 0.49
N ILE A 53 -40.02 -0.22 -0.04
CA ILE A 53 -40.39 -0.49 -1.45
C ILE A 53 -41.78 0.09 -1.79
N ASP A 54 -42.74 0.00 -0.87
CA ASP A 54 -44.10 0.50 -1.09
C ASP A 54 -44.15 2.03 -1.21
N GLU A 55 -43.25 2.75 -0.54
CA GLU A 55 -43.15 4.19 -0.66
C GLU A 55 -42.41 4.58 -1.93
N LEU A 56 -41.30 3.89 -2.27
CA LEU A 56 -40.62 4.04 -3.56
C LEU A 56 -41.57 3.85 -4.73
N GLU A 57 -42.44 2.84 -4.68
CA GLU A 57 -43.45 2.58 -5.71
C GLU A 57 -44.50 3.68 -5.81
N ARG A 58 -45.00 4.17 -4.67
CA ARG A 58 -45.91 5.32 -4.63
C ARG A 58 -45.27 6.54 -5.28
N GLN A 59 -44.01 6.81 -4.97
CA GLN A 59 -43.28 7.93 -5.57
C GLN A 59 -43.02 7.75 -7.05
N TYR A 60 -42.50 6.59 -7.46
CA TYR A 60 -42.27 6.30 -8.87
C TYR A 60 -43.55 6.48 -9.69
N LYS A 61 -44.69 5.98 -9.21
CA LYS A 61 -45.99 6.16 -9.86
C LYS A 61 -46.43 7.64 -9.95
N SER A 62 -46.10 8.43 -8.94
CA SER A 62 -46.35 9.88 -8.94
C SER A 62 -45.46 10.60 -9.95
N LEU A 63 -44.16 10.34 -9.92
CA LEU A 63 -43.14 11.01 -10.73
C LEU A 63 -43.08 10.55 -12.18
N LYS A 64 -43.50 9.31 -12.49
CA LYS A 64 -43.65 8.84 -13.87
C LYS A 64 -44.62 9.72 -14.66
N LYS A 65 -45.60 10.35 -13.98
CA LYS A 65 -46.55 11.29 -14.61
C LYS A 65 -45.89 12.62 -15.03
N THR A 66 -44.72 12.96 -14.50
CA THR A 66 -44.04 14.26 -14.71
C THR A 66 -42.77 14.19 -15.58
N GLN A 67 -42.43 13.00 -16.12
CA GLN A 67 -41.33 12.66 -17.06
C GLN A 67 -39.87 12.69 -16.52
N LYS A 68 -39.04 11.82 -17.14
CA LYS A 68 -37.56 11.59 -17.03
C LYS A 68 -37.01 10.72 -15.90
N ILE A 69 -37.82 10.13 -15.05
CA ILE A 69 -37.27 9.36 -13.91
C ILE A 69 -36.47 8.12 -14.32
N GLU A 70 -36.86 7.43 -15.39
CA GLU A 70 -36.19 6.22 -15.90
C GLU A 70 -34.73 6.53 -16.29
N SER A 71 -34.48 7.66 -16.95
CA SER A 71 -33.12 8.12 -17.29
C SER A 71 -32.30 8.50 -16.06
N ILE A 72 -32.95 9.07 -15.05
CA ILE A 72 -32.30 9.46 -13.78
C ILE A 72 -31.86 8.19 -13.04
N PHE A 73 -32.74 7.20 -12.90
CA PHE A 73 -32.41 5.91 -12.29
C PHE A 73 -31.25 5.21 -13.00
N ARG A 74 -31.31 5.10 -14.34
CA ARG A 74 -30.20 4.52 -15.12
C ARG A 74 -28.88 5.28 -14.91
N SER A 75 -28.92 6.61 -14.74
CA SER A 75 -27.71 7.44 -14.53
C SER A 75 -27.19 7.47 -13.09
N LEU A 76 -28.02 7.12 -12.11
CA LEU A 76 -27.71 7.24 -10.67
C LEU A 76 -27.67 5.89 -9.95
N ASN A 77 -27.91 4.77 -10.63
CA ASN A 77 -27.99 3.44 -10.01
C ASN A 77 -26.82 3.14 -9.05
N ASP A 78 -25.59 3.45 -9.46
CA ASP A 78 -24.37 3.24 -8.65
C ASP A 78 -24.34 4.11 -7.38
N LYS A 79 -25.17 5.15 -7.29
CA LYS A 79 -25.35 6.01 -6.11
C LYS A 79 -26.54 5.60 -5.25
N LEU A 80 -27.41 4.73 -5.75
CA LEU A 80 -28.64 4.27 -5.11
C LEU A 80 -28.44 2.94 -4.36
N THR A 81 -27.23 2.73 -3.86
CA THR A 81 -26.78 1.51 -3.19
C THR A 81 -27.54 1.19 -1.89
N HIS A 82 -28.09 2.23 -1.27
CA HIS A 82 -28.85 2.19 -0.03
C HIS A 82 -30.34 1.81 -0.23
N LEU A 83 -30.83 1.73 -1.47
CA LEU A 83 -32.21 1.35 -1.74
C LEU A 83 -32.44 -0.17 -1.49
N PRO A 84 -33.66 -0.59 -1.11
CA PRO A 84 -34.04 -1.99 -0.89
C PRO A 84 -34.22 -2.73 -2.23
N TRP A 85 -33.12 -2.93 -2.94
CA TRP A 85 -33.09 -3.60 -4.24
C TRP A 85 -33.69 -5.01 -4.17
N SER A 86 -34.73 -5.21 -4.98
CA SER A 86 -35.52 -6.44 -5.06
C SER A 86 -36.07 -6.59 -6.47
N GLU A 87 -36.54 -7.80 -6.81
CA GLU A 87 -37.21 -8.04 -8.09
C GLU A 87 -38.27 -6.97 -8.38
N ARG A 88 -39.13 -6.71 -7.38
CA ARG A 88 -40.19 -5.70 -7.46
C ARG A 88 -39.66 -4.31 -7.78
N LEU A 89 -38.53 -3.92 -7.20
CA LEU A 89 -37.93 -2.60 -7.41
C LEU A 89 -37.30 -2.47 -8.81
N TYR A 90 -36.70 -3.52 -9.37
CA TYR A 90 -36.17 -3.47 -10.75
C TYR A 90 -37.27 -3.24 -11.78
N PHE A 91 -38.35 -4.02 -11.68
CA PHE A 91 -39.49 -3.89 -12.60
C PHE A 91 -40.30 -2.62 -12.35
N LEU A 92 -40.17 -2.01 -11.16
CA LEU A 92 -40.74 -0.70 -10.93
C LEU A 92 -40.08 0.34 -11.83
N PHE A 93 -38.74 0.40 -11.88
CA PHE A 93 -38.03 1.47 -12.57
C PHE A 93 -38.00 1.34 -14.09
N ASP A 94 -38.13 0.13 -14.62
CA ASP A 94 -38.14 -0.12 -16.06
C ASP A 94 -39.14 -1.23 -16.46
N PRO A 95 -40.46 -0.94 -16.36
CA PRO A 95 -41.50 -1.95 -16.53
C PRO A 95 -41.68 -2.42 -17.97
N GLU A 96 -41.26 -1.63 -18.97
CA GLU A 96 -41.44 -1.96 -20.38
C GLU A 96 -40.23 -2.69 -20.98
N GLN A 97 -39.00 -2.30 -20.61
CA GLN A 97 -37.77 -2.90 -21.14
C GLN A 97 -36.63 -2.86 -20.11
N PRO A 98 -36.64 -3.74 -19.10
CA PRO A 98 -35.57 -3.80 -18.11
C PRO A 98 -34.20 -3.90 -18.79
N ASP A 99 -33.29 -3.00 -18.41
CA ASP A 99 -31.90 -3.03 -18.87
C ASP A 99 -31.14 -4.16 -18.15
N PHE A 100 -31.34 -5.38 -18.64
CA PHE A 100 -30.73 -6.58 -18.06
C PHE A 100 -29.19 -6.52 -18.04
N HIS A 101 -28.56 -5.80 -18.98
CA HIS A 101 -27.11 -5.61 -18.98
C HIS A 101 -26.67 -4.79 -17.76
N HIS A 102 -27.25 -3.61 -17.57
CA HIS A 102 -26.95 -2.75 -16.43
C HIS A 102 -27.29 -3.40 -15.07
N PHE A 103 -28.41 -4.13 -14.99
CA PHE A 103 -28.76 -4.84 -13.77
C PHE A 103 -27.81 -5.99 -13.47
N SER A 104 -27.27 -6.67 -14.49
CA SER A 104 -26.33 -7.78 -14.29
C SER A 104 -25.03 -7.36 -13.61
N SER A 105 -24.63 -6.08 -13.70
CA SER A 105 -23.44 -5.54 -13.01
C SER A 105 -23.76 -4.90 -11.65
N ASN A 106 -25.02 -4.87 -11.23
CA ASN A 106 -25.41 -4.21 -9.98
C ASN A 106 -25.19 -5.15 -8.77
N GLU A 107 -24.26 -4.77 -7.90
CA GLU A 107 -23.85 -5.55 -6.72
C GLU A 107 -24.82 -5.44 -5.54
N TYR A 108 -25.72 -4.45 -5.56
CA TYR A 108 -26.70 -4.23 -4.50
C TYR A 108 -27.97 -5.03 -4.70
N ILE A 109 -28.09 -5.70 -5.85
CA ILE A 109 -29.18 -6.63 -6.11
C ILE A 109 -29.09 -7.79 -5.13
N ASN A 110 -30.21 -8.08 -4.45
CA ASN A 110 -30.34 -9.30 -3.69
C ASN A 110 -30.49 -10.50 -4.65
N TRP A 111 -29.36 -11.00 -5.15
CA TRP A 111 -29.30 -12.10 -6.11
C TRP A 111 -29.68 -13.42 -5.46
N THR A 112 -30.69 -14.09 -6.03
CA THR A 112 -31.09 -15.45 -5.64
C THR A 112 -31.09 -16.38 -6.86
N ALA A 113 -31.00 -17.69 -6.62
CA ALA A 113 -31.06 -18.68 -7.69
C ALA A 113 -32.38 -18.62 -8.46
N GLU A 114 -33.49 -18.26 -7.81
CA GLU A 114 -34.81 -18.07 -8.43
C GLU A 114 -34.83 -16.84 -9.34
N LEU A 115 -34.23 -15.72 -8.92
CA LEU A 115 -34.16 -14.51 -9.73
C LEU A 115 -33.30 -14.73 -10.99
N ILE A 116 -32.15 -15.40 -10.82
CA ILE A 116 -31.26 -15.75 -11.95
C ILE A 116 -31.99 -16.69 -12.90
N GLU A 117 -32.69 -17.71 -12.40
CA GLU A 117 -33.45 -18.66 -13.22
C GLU A 117 -34.57 -17.98 -14.02
N LYS A 118 -35.36 -17.14 -13.36
CA LYS A 118 -36.56 -16.53 -13.95
C LYS A 118 -36.26 -15.71 -15.21
N TYR A 119 -35.08 -15.09 -15.26
CA TYR A 119 -34.63 -14.28 -16.41
C TYR A 119 -33.31 -14.78 -17.01
N ARG A 120 -33.03 -16.08 -16.87
CA ARG A 120 -31.80 -16.76 -17.32
C ARG A 120 -31.32 -16.32 -18.70
N ASP A 121 -32.22 -16.28 -19.68
CA ASP A 121 -31.89 -15.98 -21.09
C ASP A 121 -31.76 -14.48 -21.38
N LYS A 122 -32.04 -13.62 -20.40
CA LYS A 122 -32.00 -12.17 -20.54
C LYS A 122 -30.80 -11.54 -19.85
N TRP A 123 -30.30 -12.18 -18.79
CA TRP A 123 -29.13 -11.68 -18.06
C TRP A 123 -27.88 -11.65 -18.92
N ASP A 124 -27.03 -10.66 -18.68
CA ASP A 124 -25.68 -10.63 -19.22
C ASP A 124 -24.76 -11.45 -18.32
N TRP A 125 -24.50 -12.69 -18.74
CA TRP A 125 -23.66 -13.62 -18.00
C TRP A 125 -22.20 -13.17 -17.87
N ARG A 126 -21.73 -12.26 -18.73
CA ARG A 126 -20.41 -11.67 -18.59
C ARG A 126 -20.36 -10.77 -17.37
N GLU A 127 -21.32 -9.86 -17.25
CA GLU A 127 -21.44 -8.95 -16.12
C GLU A 127 -21.77 -9.69 -14.82
N LEU A 128 -22.69 -10.67 -14.87
CA LEU A 128 -22.97 -11.51 -13.70
C LEU A 128 -21.72 -12.24 -13.20
N SER A 129 -20.85 -12.72 -14.10
CA SER A 129 -19.63 -13.44 -13.70
C SER A 129 -18.63 -12.56 -12.93
N LEU A 130 -18.69 -11.24 -13.11
CA LEU A 130 -17.86 -10.26 -12.39
C LEU A 130 -18.58 -9.63 -11.18
N ASN A 131 -19.89 -9.86 -11.04
CA ASN A 131 -20.70 -9.17 -10.05
C ASN A 131 -20.38 -9.66 -8.62
N GLU A 132 -19.76 -8.79 -7.84
CA GLU A 132 -19.38 -9.02 -6.43
C GLU A 132 -20.57 -9.18 -5.48
N GLY A 133 -21.78 -8.79 -5.90
CA GLY A 133 -23.03 -8.97 -5.15
C GLY A 133 -23.64 -10.36 -5.25
N ILE A 134 -23.17 -11.21 -6.17
CA ILE A 134 -23.68 -12.58 -6.28
C ILE A 134 -23.05 -13.44 -5.17
N PRO A 135 -23.84 -14.17 -4.37
CA PRO A 135 -23.30 -14.95 -3.26
C PRO A 135 -22.55 -16.23 -3.68
N PHE A 136 -22.30 -16.42 -4.99
CA PHE A 136 -21.68 -17.58 -5.66
C PHE A 136 -21.73 -18.89 -4.87
N SER A 137 -22.94 -19.26 -4.42
CA SER A 137 -23.13 -20.50 -3.68
C SER A 137 -22.94 -21.69 -4.61
N ILE A 138 -22.62 -22.86 -4.03
CA ILE A 138 -22.48 -24.11 -4.77
C ILE A 138 -23.71 -24.41 -5.64
N GLU A 139 -24.91 -24.15 -5.10
CA GLU A 139 -26.18 -24.34 -5.81
C GLU A 139 -26.27 -23.46 -7.05
N ILE A 140 -25.93 -22.17 -6.93
CA ILE A 140 -25.94 -21.22 -8.05
C ILE A 140 -24.89 -21.60 -9.10
N LEU A 141 -23.68 -21.96 -8.67
CA LEU A 141 -22.59 -22.33 -9.58
C LEU A 141 -22.93 -23.60 -10.36
N GLN A 142 -23.40 -24.67 -9.69
CA GLN A 142 -23.77 -25.92 -10.35
C GLN A 142 -24.97 -25.74 -11.30
N LYS A 143 -26.03 -25.06 -10.86
CA LYS A 143 -27.27 -24.91 -11.64
C LYS A 143 -27.05 -24.14 -12.94
N PHE A 144 -26.12 -23.19 -12.94
CA PHE A 144 -25.84 -22.32 -14.08
C PHE A 144 -24.43 -22.50 -14.66
N GLN A 145 -23.77 -23.64 -14.38
CA GLN A 145 -22.36 -23.91 -14.71
C GLN A 145 -21.95 -23.63 -16.16
N HIS A 146 -22.84 -23.87 -17.13
CA HIS A 146 -22.54 -23.70 -18.55
C HIS A 146 -22.75 -22.26 -19.05
N LEU A 147 -23.30 -21.38 -18.22
CA LEU A 147 -23.58 -19.99 -18.57
C LEU A 147 -22.52 -19.05 -17.98
N TRP A 148 -21.95 -19.42 -16.85
CA TRP A 148 -20.85 -18.70 -16.23
C TRP A 148 -19.60 -18.64 -17.10
N ILE A 149 -18.95 -17.48 -17.10
CA ILE A 149 -17.65 -17.30 -17.75
C ILE A 149 -16.55 -17.55 -16.72
N GLY A 150 -16.04 -18.78 -16.70
CA GLY A 150 -15.10 -19.24 -15.67
C GLY A 150 -13.88 -18.35 -15.45
N GLY A 151 -13.32 -17.77 -16.51
CA GLY A 151 -12.22 -16.81 -16.40
C GLY A 151 -12.57 -15.51 -15.67
N LEU A 152 -13.82 -15.05 -15.76
CA LEU A 152 -14.28 -13.84 -15.08
C LEU A 152 -14.63 -14.12 -13.61
N ILE A 153 -15.27 -15.25 -13.33
CA ILE A 153 -15.50 -15.68 -11.94
C ILE A 153 -14.16 -15.91 -11.23
N SER A 154 -13.17 -16.47 -11.93
CA SER A 154 -11.81 -16.65 -11.40
C SER A 154 -11.08 -15.34 -11.11
N GLN A 155 -11.60 -14.18 -11.53
CA GLN A 155 -11.07 -12.85 -11.16
C GLN A 155 -11.86 -12.20 -10.01
N ASN A 156 -13.03 -12.73 -9.66
CA ASN A 156 -13.88 -12.15 -8.64
C ASN A 156 -13.32 -12.46 -7.24
N ASP A 157 -12.85 -11.42 -6.53
CA ASP A 157 -12.21 -11.56 -5.22
C ASP A 157 -13.21 -11.84 -4.07
N LYS A 158 -14.51 -11.67 -4.33
CA LYS A 158 -15.60 -11.98 -3.39
C LYS A 158 -16.03 -13.44 -3.44
N LEU A 159 -15.47 -14.24 -4.34
CA LEU A 159 -15.66 -15.69 -4.33
C LEU A 159 -15.12 -16.26 -3.02
N LYS A 160 -16.00 -16.69 -2.11
CA LYS A 160 -15.60 -17.21 -0.81
C LYS A 160 -15.44 -18.73 -0.85
N PHE A 161 -14.21 -19.18 -0.72
CA PHE A 161 -13.85 -20.60 -0.64
C PHE A 161 -14.38 -21.25 0.64
N SER A 162 -15.30 -22.20 0.47
CA SER A 162 -15.89 -23.06 1.49
C SER A 162 -15.65 -24.53 1.11
N ILE A 163 -15.78 -25.48 2.06
CA ILE A 163 -15.63 -26.92 1.74
C ILE A 163 -16.51 -27.34 0.55
N PRO A 164 -17.82 -26.98 0.49
CA PRO A 164 -18.65 -27.32 -0.66
C PRO A 164 -18.16 -26.70 -1.98
N LEU A 165 -17.61 -25.48 -1.93
CA LEU A 165 -17.03 -24.86 -3.13
C LEU A 165 -15.72 -25.55 -3.54
N ILE A 166 -14.90 -25.99 -2.58
CA ILE A 166 -13.67 -26.77 -2.85
C ILE A 166 -14.01 -28.11 -3.53
N GLU A 167 -15.06 -28.79 -3.08
CA GLU A 167 -15.53 -30.02 -3.74
C GLU A 167 -15.95 -29.78 -5.19
N PHE A 168 -16.66 -28.67 -5.45
CA PHE A 168 -16.98 -28.26 -6.83
C PHE A 168 -15.76 -27.96 -7.67
N PHE A 169 -14.71 -27.39 -7.10
CA PHE A 169 -13.46 -27.21 -7.82
C PHE A 169 -12.96 -28.53 -8.39
N TYR A 170 -12.95 -29.59 -7.57
CA TYR A 170 -12.53 -30.93 -7.99
C TYR A 170 -13.41 -31.52 -9.09
N ASP A 171 -14.72 -31.30 -9.05
CA ASP A 171 -15.64 -31.82 -10.06
C ASP A 171 -15.61 -31.03 -11.39
N PHE A 172 -15.16 -29.76 -11.36
CA PHE A 172 -15.24 -28.81 -12.49
C PHE A 172 -13.89 -28.17 -12.84
N GLU A 173 -12.83 -28.96 -12.85
CA GLU A 173 -11.47 -28.49 -13.06
C GLU A 173 -11.22 -27.58 -14.29
N ASN A 174 -11.91 -27.81 -15.40
CA ASN A 174 -11.73 -27.03 -16.64
C ASN A 174 -12.44 -25.67 -16.63
N PHE A 175 -13.27 -25.42 -15.63
CA PHE A 175 -13.99 -24.15 -15.47
C PHE A 175 -13.06 -23.03 -15.00
N TRP A 176 -12.06 -23.39 -14.19
CA TRP A 176 -11.23 -22.43 -13.47
C TRP A 176 -10.01 -21.98 -14.25
N VAL A 177 -9.74 -20.68 -14.22
CA VAL A 177 -8.52 -20.08 -14.79
C VAL A 177 -7.55 -19.81 -13.64
N PHE A 178 -6.58 -20.72 -13.49
CA PHE A 178 -5.66 -20.73 -12.35
C PHE A 178 -4.73 -19.52 -12.29
N ASP A 179 -4.39 -18.90 -13.42
CA ASP A 179 -3.59 -17.67 -13.44
C ASP A 179 -4.26 -16.56 -12.62
N PHE A 180 -5.57 -16.40 -12.75
CA PHE A 180 -6.33 -15.41 -11.98
C PHE A 180 -6.48 -15.84 -10.53
N LEU A 181 -6.79 -17.12 -10.26
CA LEU A 181 -6.94 -17.64 -8.90
C LEU A 181 -5.65 -17.53 -8.08
N SER A 182 -4.50 -17.74 -8.71
CA SER A 182 -3.18 -17.65 -8.07
C SER A 182 -2.83 -16.24 -7.61
N SER A 183 -3.55 -15.23 -8.11
CA SER A 183 -3.45 -13.83 -7.72
C SER A 183 -4.51 -13.40 -6.69
N GLN A 184 -5.26 -14.34 -6.11
CA GLN A 184 -6.24 -14.01 -5.07
C GLN A 184 -5.84 -14.56 -3.71
N GLU A 185 -5.77 -13.69 -2.69
CA GLU A 185 -5.36 -14.08 -1.34
C GLU A 185 -6.30 -15.12 -0.71
N ASN A 186 -7.61 -14.98 -0.94
CA ASN A 186 -8.64 -15.94 -0.50
C ASN A 186 -8.39 -17.35 -1.04
N PHE A 187 -8.08 -17.56 -2.33
CA PHE A 187 -7.75 -18.87 -2.90
C PHE A 187 -6.44 -19.39 -2.34
N VAL A 188 -5.44 -18.52 -2.32
CA VAL A 188 -4.06 -18.83 -1.96
C VAL A 188 -3.96 -19.21 -0.47
N SER A 189 -4.90 -18.74 0.37
CA SER A 189 -5.01 -19.14 1.78
C SER A 189 -5.40 -20.62 2.02
N HIS A 190 -5.92 -21.34 1.02
CA HIS A 190 -6.37 -22.74 1.16
C HIS A 190 -5.32 -23.74 0.69
N LYS A 191 -4.50 -24.21 1.63
CA LYS A 191 -3.38 -25.13 1.37
C LYS A 191 -3.76 -26.40 0.62
N GLU A 192 -4.93 -26.97 0.90
CA GLU A 192 -5.39 -28.19 0.24
C GLU A 192 -5.59 -27.98 -1.27
N LEU A 193 -6.13 -26.83 -1.67
CA LEU A 193 -6.23 -26.43 -3.08
C LEU A 193 -4.85 -26.25 -3.69
N LEU A 194 -3.93 -25.60 -2.98
CA LEU A 194 -2.56 -25.43 -3.46
C LEU A 194 -1.84 -26.77 -3.69
N ILE A 195 -2.03 -27.73 -2.78
CA ILE A 195 -1.45 -29.09 -2.90
C ILE A 195 -2.09 -29.83 -4.07
N HIS A 196 -3.42 -29.78 -4.20
CA HIS A 196 -4.13 -30.52 -5.23
C HIS A 196 -3.84 -29.97 -6.64
N TYR A 197 -3.83 -28.65 -6.80
CA TYR A 197 -3.67 -27.98 -8.09
C TYR A 197 -2.27 -27.44 -8.35
N ARG A 198 -1.27 -27.96 -7.64
CA ARG A 198 0.12 -27.52 -7.70
C ARG A 198 0.70 -27.38 -9.12
N GLU A 199 0.29 -28.21 -10.08
CA GLU A 199 0.79 -28.18 -11.46
C GLU A 199 0.08 -27.14 -12.35
N ARG A 200 -1.02 -26.55 -11.88
CA ARG A 200 -1.83 -25.57 -12.63
C ARG A 200 -1.73 -24.15 -12.08
N ILE A 201 -1.25 -24.01 -10.85
CA ILE A 201 -1.12 -22.75 -10.14
C ILE A 201 0.07 -21.95 -10.68
N ASP A 202 -0.11 -20.64 -10.83
CA ASP A 202 0.97 -19.71 -11.06
C ASP A 202 1.68 -19.40 -9.73
N TRP A 203 2.72 -20.19 -9.44
CA TRP A 203 3.52 -20.06 -8.22
C TRP A 203 4.30 -18.74 -8.15
N GLU A 204 4.48 -18.01 -9.25
CA GLU A 204 5.06 -16.68 -9.22
C GLU A 204 4.11 -15.67 -8.56
N GLN A 205 2.80 -15.78 -8.81
CA GLN A 205 1.79 -14.99 -8.11
C GLN A 205 1.67 -15.42 -6.64
N VAL A 206 1.60 -16.73 -6.38
CA VAL A 206 1.49 -17.26 -5.02
C VAL A 206 2.64 -16.80 -4.13
N CYS A 207 3.87 -16.80 -4.65
CA CYS A 207 5.06 -16.35 -3.92
C CYS A 207 5.01 -14.90 -3.44
N LYS A 208 4.06 -14.07 -3.91
CA LYS A 208 3.85 -12.70 -3.41
C LYS A 208 3.15 -12.65 -2.06
N TYR A 209 2.38 -13.68 -1.71
CA TYR A 209 1.62 -13.75 -0.46
C TYR A 209 2.46 -14.31 0.68
N SER A 210 2.78 -13.46 1.65
CA SER A 210 3.68 -13.82 2.74
C SER A 210 3.10 -14.77 3.78
N SER A 211 1.78 -14.76 3.93
CA SER A 211 1.05 -15.50 4.96
C SER A 211 1.26 -17.02 4.86
N ILE A 212 1.50 -17.53 3.65
CA ILE A 212 1.69 -18.97 3.39
C ILE A 212 3.13 -19.41 3.68
N PHE A 213 4.08 -18.51 3.51
CA PHE A 213 5.50 -18.83 3.68
C PHE A 213 6.04 -18.40 5.05
N ALA A 214 5.14 -18.14 6.01
CA ALA A 214 5.51 -17.87 7.39
C ALA A 214 5.98 -19.13 8.13
N ASP A 215 5.62 -20.32 7.66
CA ASP A 215 5.93 -21.60 8.28
C ASP A 215 6.93 -22.41 7.43
N PRO A 216 8.12 -22.73 7.95
CA PRO A 216 9.12 -23.51 7.23
C PRO A 216 8.61 -24.86 6.68
N LEU A 217 7.66 -25.51 7.36
CA LEU A 217 7.09 -26.78 6.89
C LEU A 217 6.28 -26.62 5.60
N GLN A 218 5.66 -25.46 5.39
CA GLN A 218 4.89 -25.16 4.18
C GLN A 218 5.82 -24.92 3.00
N ILE A 219 6.95 -24.24 3.23
CA ILE A 219 7.98 -24.04 2.20
C ILE A 219 8.51 -25.39 1.71
N GLU A 220 8.78 -26.33 2.61
CA GLU A 220 9.25 -27.66 2.21
C GLU A 220 8.17 -28.45 1.46
N ALA A 221 6.90 -28.33 1.85
CA ALA A 221 5.79 -29.03 1.19
C ALA A 221 5.59 -28.63 -0.28
N PHE A 222 5.99 -27.42 -0.66
CA PHE A 222 5.85 -26.89 -2.03
C PHE A 222 7.18 -26.74 -2.75
N ARG A 223 8.27 -27.29 -2.21
CA ARG A 223 9.64 -27.03 -2.67
C ARG A 223 9.87 -27.29 -4.16
N ASP A 224 9.19 -28.27 -4.72
CA ASP A 224 9.34 -28.71 -6.10
C ASP A 224 8.55 -27.87 -7.12
N VAL A 225 7.61 -27.05 -6.65
CA VAL A 225 6.79 -26.16 -7.49
C VAL A 225 7.00 -24.68 -7.22
N LEU A 226 7.59 -24.34 -6.06
CA LEU A 226 7.90 -22.97 -5.72
C LEU A 226 8.81 -22.33 -6.76
N VAL A 227 8.49 -21.09 -7.16
CA VAL A 227 9.39 -20.26 -7.97
C VAL A 227 10.41 -19.64 -7.02
N PRO A 228 11.63 -20.20 -6.91
CA PRO A 228 12.46 -19.93 -5.74
C PRO A 228 12.99 -18.49 -5.74
N ALA A 229 13.16 -17.92 -6.94
CA ALA A 229 13.50 -16.51 -7.12
C ALA A 229 12.40 -15.57 -6.60
N SER A 230 11.13 -15.84 -6.90
CA SER A 230 10.01 -15.03 -6.45
C SER A 230 9.85 -15.10 -4.94
N LEU A 231 10.10 -16.27 -4.35
CA LEU A 231 10.08 -16.45 -2.90
C LEU A 231 11.22 -15.69 -2.19
N LEU A 232 12.46 -15.73 -2.73
CA LEU A 232 13.58 -14.94 -2.22
C LEU A 232 13.32 -13.43 -2.31
N MET A 233 12.56 -13.01 -3.31
CA MET A 233 12.19 -11.63 -3.55
C MET A 233 11.02 -11.15 -2.69
N ASN A 234 10.35 -12.03 -1.92
CA ASN A 234 9.27 -11.61 -1.04
C ASN A 234 9.82 -11.04 0.28
N PRO A 235 9.65 -9.72 0.55
CA PRO A 235 10.23 -9.04 1.71
C PRO A 235 9.66 -9.49 3.06
N HIS A 236 8.55 -10.23 3.05
CA HIS A 236 7.88 -10.72 4.25
C HIS A 236 8.26 -12.16 4.60
N VAL A 237 9.00 -12.87 3.74
CA VAL A 237 9.52 -14.21 4.02
C VAL A 237 10.76 -14.09 4.90
N ARG A 238 10.60 -14.34 6.20
CA ARG A 238 11.67 -14.08 7.19
C ARG A 238 12.59 -15.26 7.47
N SER A 239 12.20 -16.47 7.06
CA SER A 239 12.96 -17.68 7.36
C SER A 239 13.02 -18.61 6.16
N LEU A 240 14.16 -18.61 5.47
CA LEU A 240 14.53 -19.61 4.47
C LEU A 240 15.80 -20.33 4.94
N SER A 241 15.92 -21.62 4.64
CA SER A 241 17.14 -22.36 4.98
C SER A 241 18.31 -21.88 4.14
N LYS A 242 19.52 -21.81 4.72
CA LYS A 242 20.76 -21.48 4.00
C LYS A 242 20.91 -22.35 2.74
N ALA A 243 20.67 -23.66 2.87
CA ALA A 243 20.78 -24.61 1.77
C ALA A 243 19.85 -24.28 0.60
N PHE A 244 18.58 -23.91 0.88
CA PHE A 244 17.63 -23.50 -0.15
C PHE A 244 18.14 -22.25 -0.88
N ILE A 245 18.52 -21.19 -0.15
CA ILE A 245 19.00 -19.95 -0.75
C ILE A 245 20.20 -20.20 -1.67
N TYR A 246 21.18 -20.96 -1.20
CA TYR A 246 22.37 -21.31 -1.99
C TYR A 246 22.00 -22.02 -3.29
N GLN A 247 21.09 -23.00 -3.21
CA GLN A 247 20.62 -23.72 -4.39
C GLN A 247 20.04 -22.75 -5.43
N VAL A 248 19.17 -21.83 -5.03
CA VAL A 248 18.52 -20.88 -5.93
C VAL A 248 19.52 -19.90 -6.55
N LEU A 249 20.44 -19.38 -5.74
CA LEU A 249 21.46 -18.44 -6.22
C LEU A 249 22.40 -19.12 -7.21
N GLU A 250 22.76 -20.39 -6.98
CA GLU A 250 23.58 -21.18 -7.89
C GLU A 250 22.84 -21.50 -9.20
N GLU A 251 21.56 -21.86 -9.13
CA GLU A 251 20.70 -22.01 -10.32
C GLU A 251 20.62 -20.71 -11.14
N LYS A 252 20.48 -19.56 -10.47
CA LYS A 252 20.45 -18.25 -11.13
C LYS A 252 21.79 -17.84 -11.73
N ARG A 253 22.92 -18.15 -11.08
CA ARG A 253 24.27 -17.98 -11.64
C ARG A 253 24.48 -18.82 -12.92
N GLN A 254 23.86 -19.99 -13.00
CA GLN A 254 24.01 -20.87 -14.15
C GLN A 254 23.09 -20.46 -15.32
N ASN A 255 21.99 -19.75 -15.04
CA ASN A 255 20.99 -19.35 -16.03
C ASN A 255 21.12 -17.86 -16.42
N LYS A 256 21.88 -17.61 -17.50
CA LYS A 256 22.24 -16.27 -18.00
C LYS A 256 21.10 -15.42 -18.54
N ALA A 257 19.93 -16.00 -18.81
CA ALA A 257 18.79 -15.26 -19.30
C ALA A 257 18.07 -14.58 -18.11
N GLN A 258 18.20 -13.26 -18.00
CA GLN A 258 17.59 -12.38 -16.96
C GLN A 258 18.37 -12.19 -15.64
N GLU A 259 19.68 -12.48 -15.61
CA GLU A 259 20.52 -12.33 -14.40
C GLU A 259 20.50 -10.91 -13.80
N HIS A 260 20.66 -9.87 -14.63
CA HIS A 260 20.86 -8.51 -14.11
C HIS A 260 19.67 -8.02 -13.27
N TYR A 261 18.44 -8.27 -13.73
CA TYR A 261 17.24 -7.83 -13.01
C TYR A 261 17.08 -8.60 -11.69
N PHE A 262 17.33 -9.91 -11.68
CA PHE A 262 17.27 -10.70 -10.46
C PHE A 262 18.28 -10.22 -9.43
N TRP A 263 19.56 -10.14 -9.79
CA TRP A 263 20.63 -9.79 -8.86
C TRP A 263 20.51 -8.36 -8.35
N GLN A 264 20.06 -7.43 -9.18
CA GLN A 264 19.77 -6.06 -8.77
C GLN A 264 18.68 -6.02 -7.69
N ASN A 265 17.50 -6.59 -7.97
CA ASN A 265 16.39 -6.51 -7.04
C ASN A 265 16.64 -7.35 -5.77
N PHE A 266 17.31 -8.51 -5.90
CA PHE A 266 17.66 -9.36 -4.76
C PHE A 266 18.57 -8.61 -3.78
N SER A 267 19.59 -7.92 -4.31
CA SER A 267 20.54 -7.13 -3.51
C SER A 267 19.89 -5.98 -2.74
N GLU A 268 18.86 -5.36 -3.33
CA GLU A 268 18.12 -4.24 -2.75
C GLU A 268 17.02 -4.71 -1.78
N ASN A 269 16.71 -6.01 -1.74
CA ASN A 269 15.61 -6.56 -0.97
C ASN A 269 15.88 -6.57 0.54
N ALA A 270 14.88 -6.22 1.35
CA ALA A 270 14.95 -6.30 2.82
C ALA A 270 15.30 -7.72 3.32
N CYS A 271 14.78 -8.76 2.65
CA CYS A 271 15.09 -10.15 2.99
C CYS A 271 16.57 -10.46 2.83
N PHE A 272 17.23 -9.92 1.79
CA PHE A 272 18.66 -10.14 1.60
C PHE A 272 19.49 -9.67 2.79
N ALA A 273 19.17 -8.52 3.37
CA ALA A 273 19.87 -8.05 4.56
C ALA A 273 19.66 -8.94 5.80
N CYS A 274 18.45 -9.47 5.99
CA CYS A 274 18.18 -10.49 7.02
C CYS A 274 18.99 -11.77 6.75
N LEU A 275 19.14 -12.17 5.49
CA LEU A 275 19.93 -13.33 5.09
C LEU A 275 21.44 -13.12 5.31
N LEU A 276 21.94 -11.90 5.16
CA LEU A 276 23.34 -11.58 5.46
C LEU A 276 23.70 -11.76 6.94
N VAL A 277 22.72 -11.64 7.83
CA VAL A 277 22.92 -11.92 9.27
C VAL A 277 23.02 -13.43 9.53
N SER A 278 22.20 -14.24 8.85
CA SER A 278 22.11 -15.69 9.09
C SER A 278 23.06 -16.53 8.24
N ALA A 279 23.56 -16.00 7.13
CA ALA A 279 24.45 -16.67 6.18
C ALA A 279 25.48 -15.69 5.59
N PRO A 280 26.45 -15.20 6.38
CA PRO A 280 27.42 -14.19 5.94
C PRO A 280 28.29 -14.65 4.76
N ASP A 281 28.54 -15.95 4.63
CA ASP A 281 29.33 -16.53 3.54
C ASP A 281 28.70 -16.27 2.14
N LEU A 282 27.41 -15.93 2.08
CA LEU A 282 26.72 -15.61 0.81
C LEU A 282 27.39 -14.46 0.04
N LEU A 283 27.86 -13.41 0.74
CA LEU A 283 28.58 -12.33 0.05
C LEU A 283 29.90 -12.82 -0.52
N HIS A 284 30.54 -13.80 0.12
CA HIS A 284 31.77 -14.37 -0.38
C HIS A 284 31.54 -15.19 -1.63
N ASP A 285 30.57 -16.10 -1.56
CA ASP A 285 30.32 -17.04 -2.62
C ASP A 285 29.72 -16.37 -3.85
N PHE A 286 28.92 -15.30 -3.69
CA PHE A 286 28.21 -14.60 -4.78
C PHE A 286 28.65 -13.14 -5.01
N ALA A 287 29.86 -12.77 -4.57
CA ALA A 287 30.38 -11.40 -4.66
C ALA A 287 30.41 -10.82 -6.09
N THR A 288 30.50 -11.67 -7.10
CA THR A 288 30.63 -11.27 -8.50
C THR A 288 29.30 -10.93 -9.15
N GLU A 289 28.23 -11.55 -8.68
CA GLU A 289 26.88 -11.41 -9.21
C GLU A 289 26.09 -10.32 -8.49
N LEU A 290 26.37 -10.14 -7.19
CA LEU A 290 25.64 -9.21 -6.33
C LEU A 290 25.87 -7.74 -6.71
N ASN A 291 24.78 -6.96 -6.67
CA ASN A 291 24.81 -5.52 -6.91
C ASN A 291 25.16 -4.76 -5.63
N PHE A 292 26.46 -4.57 -5.38
CA PHE A 292 26.95 -3.87 -4.18
C PHE A 292 26.42 -2.45 -4.02
N LYS A 293 26.07 -1.75 -5.11
CA LYS A 293 25.41 -0.44 -5.03
C LYS A 293 24.01 -0.56 -4.40
N GLY A 294 23.25 -1.56 -4.83
CA GLY A 294 21.95 -1.90 -4.26
C GLY A 294 22.06 -2.34 -2.80
N ILE A 295 23.04 -3.18 -2.47
CA ILE A 295 23.29 -3.60 -1.09
C ILE A 295 23.67 -2.40 -0.21
N SER A 296 24.51 -1.47 -0.69
CA SER A 296 24.85 -0.25 0.03
C SER A 296 23.62 0.61 0.37
N SER A 297 22.59 0.59 -0.47
CA SER A 297 21.34 1.33 -0.25
C SER A 297 20.36 0.62 0.69
N ASN A 298 20.65 -0.62 1.08
CA ASN A 298 19.74 -1.44 1.86
C ASN A 298 19.73 -1.03 3.34
N ARG A 299 18.62 -0.44 3.79
CA ARG A 299 18.44 0.08 5.16
C ARG A 299 18.52 -0.98 6.27
N TYR A 300 18.45 -2.27 5.93
CA TYR A 300 18.49 -3.37 6.87
C TYR A 300 19.88 -4.00 7.01
N LEU A 301 20.88 -3.50 6.26
CA LEU A 301 22.24 -4.04 6.28
C LEU A 301 22.81 -4.02 7.72
N PRO A 302 23.29 -5.16 8.25
CA PRO A 302 23.83 -5.20 9.61
C PRO A 302 25.11 -4.35 9.74
N LYS A 303 25.09 -3.46 10.74
CA LYS A 303 26.09 -2.40 10.99
C LYS A 303 27.49 -2.91 11.34
N ASN A 304 27.60 -4.11 11.91
CA ASN A 304 28.85 -4.72 12.38
C ASN A 304 29.22 -5.94 11.54
N ASN A 305 29.05 -5.87 10.23
CA ASN A 305 29.31 -7.00 9.37
C ASN A 305 30.80 -7.06 9.00
N PRO A 306 31.55 -8.13 9.38
CA PRO A 306 32.94 -8.33 8.92
C PRO A 306 33.08 -8.33 7.39
N LEU A 307 31.97 -8.52 6.68
CA LEU A 307 31.91 -8.45 5.22
C LEU A 307 32.10 -7.02 4.70
N ILE A 308 31.88 -5.99 5.51
CA ILE A 308 32.16 -4.59 5.12
C ILE A 308 33.65 -4.41 4.87
N GLU A 309 34.47 -4.94 5.79
CA GLU A 309 35.92 -4.96 5.64
C GLU A 309 36.35 -5.83 4.46
N THR A 310 35.82 -7.06 4.40
CA THR A 310 36.16 -8.06 3.37
C THR A 310 35.90 -7.55 1.95
N PHE A 311 34.81 -6.80 1.76
CA PHE A 311 34.38 -6.27 0.46
C PHE A 311 34.53 -4.75 0.35
N SER A 312 35.42 -4.15 1.15
CA SER A 312 35.65 -2.69 1.22
C SER A 312 35.85 -1.99 -0.13
N SER A 313 36.38 -2.69 -1.14
CA SER A 313 36.55 -2.15 -2.49
C SER A 313 35.30 -2.18 -3.38
N ARG A 314 34.28 -2.95 -3.02
CA ARG A 314 33.06 -3.13 -3.82
C ARG A 314 31.88 -2.28 -3.35
N TRP A 315 31.88 -1.90 -2.08
CA TRP A 315 30.84 -1.04 -1.52
C TRP A 315 30.78 0.32 -2.20
N ASP A 316 29.56 0.82 -2.42
CA ASP A 316 29.34 2.21 -2.81
C ASP A 316 29.40 3.09 -1.54
N TRP A 317 30.57 3.67 -1.29
CA TRP A 317 30.83 4.52 -0.12
C TRP A 317 30.09 5.86 -0.18
N GLN A 318 29.69 6.32 -1.38
CA GLN A 318 28.85 7.52 -1.49
C GLN A 318 27.49 7.26 -0.84
N ILE A 319 26.91 6.08 -1.10
CA ILE A 319 25.63 5.68 -0.53
C ILE A 319 25.78 5.35 0.95
N LEU A 320 26.83 4.62 1.36
CA LEU A 320 27.04 4.29 2.77
C LEU A 320 27.33 5.52 3.65
N SER A 321 27.94 6.56 3.06
CA SER A 321 28.16 7.87 3.70
C SER A 321 26.88 8.69 3.85
N GLY A 322 25.90 8.52 2.96
CA GLY A 322 24.83 9.48 2.78
C GLY A 322 23.45 9.00 3.19
N HIS A 323 22.55 9.97 3.38
CA HIS A 323 21.11 9.74 3.27
C HIS A 323 20.75 9.59 1.78
N VAL A 324 20.08 8.52 1.40
CA VAL A 324 19.41 8.49 0.09
C VAL A 324 18.26 9.49 0.18
N PHE A 325 18.34 10.61 -0.54
CA PHE A 325 17.32 11.67 -0.61
C PHE A 325 15.96 11.13 -1.10
N TYR A 326 15.21 10.46 -0.24
CA TYR A 326 13.80 10.20 -0.42
C TYR A 326 13.07 10.64 0.85
N GLU A 327 12.30 11.71 0.70
CA GLU A 327 11.41 12.30 1.69
C GLU A 327 10.33 11.29 2.11
N GLN A 328 10.64 10.34 2.98
CA GLN A 328 9.63 9.62 3.75
C GLN A 328 10.13 9.44 5.19
N GLN A 329 9.44 10.14 6.09
CA GLN A 329 9.66 10.12 7.53
C GLN A 329 9.40 8.71 8.10
N ASN A 330 10.45 7.88 8.17
CA ASN A 330 10.64 6.74 9.08
C ASN A 330 11.87 5.91 8.67
N GLN A 331 13.01 6.56 8.42
CA GLN A 331 14.25 5.84 8.09
C GLN A 331 14.98 5.40 9.36
N THR A 332 15.15 4.08 9.52
CA THR A 332 15.95 3.48 10.59
C THR A 332 17.45 3.60 10.28
N TYR A 333 18.09 4.54 10.95
CA TYR A 333 19.49 4.59 11.41
C TYR A 333 20.49 3.62 10.78
N ILE A 334 21.38 4.10 9.89
CA ILE A 334 22.72 3.50 9.76
C ILE A 334 23.61 4.20 10.80
N GLY A 335 23.95 3.48 11.88
CA GLY A 335 24.76 4.02 12.98
C GLY A 335 26.15 3.38 12.94
N TRP A 336 27.07 4.02 12.22
CA TRP A 336 28.47 3.58 12.14
C TRP A 336 29.18 3.83 13.48
N SER A 337 29.95 2.87 13.97
CA SER A 337 30.79 3.09 15.14
C SER A 337 32.01 3.96 14.80
N MET A 338 32.54 4.66 15.79
CA MET A 338 33.74 5.49 15.61
C MET A 338 34.94 4.70 15.07
N ALA A 339 35.12 3.47 15.53
CA ALA A 339 36.17 2.58 15.05
C ALA A 339 36.04 2.28 13.54
N GLN A 340 34.82 2.14 13.03
CA GLN A 340 34.58 1.89 11.60
C GLN A 340 34.78 3.16 10.77
N ILE A 341 34.38 4.32 11.29
CA ILE A 341 34.64 5.60 10.62
C ILE A 341 36.15 5.81 10.47
N GLU A 342 36.91 5.52 11.53
CA GLU A 342 38.36 5.59 11.52
C GLU A 342 38.99 4.60 10.56
N GLN A 343 38.57 3.33 10.60
CA GLN A 343 39.10 2.25 9.76
C GLN A 343 38.98 2.58 8.26
N PHE A 344 37.89 3.22 7.84
CA PHE A 344 37.60 3.54 6.43
C PHE A 344 37.65 5.04 6.13
N SER A 345 38.44 5.80 6.89
CA SER A 345 38.49 7.27 6.83
C SER A 345 38.83 7.85 5.44
N ASP A 346 39.49 7.08 4.58
CA ASP A 346 39.87 7.43 3.21
C ASP A 346 38.75 7.20 2.19
N ARG A 347 37.72 6.43 2.54
CA ARG A 347 36.66 5.99 1.62
C ARG A 347 35.36 6.75 1.78
N TRP A 348 35.11 7.32 2.95
CA TRP A 348 33.89 8.07 3.20
C TRP A 348 33.80 9.32 2.30
N ASN A 349 32.62 9.56 1.75
CA ASN A 349 32.22 10.91 1.41
C ASN A 349 31.92 11.67 2.70
N TRP A 350 32.86 12.52 3.12
CA TRP A 350 32.78 13.33 4.32
C TRP A 350 31.65 14.36 4.28
N ASP A 351 31.26 14.85 3.10
CA ASP A 351 30.12 15.77 2.97
C ASP A 351 28.79 15.09 3.28
N ALA A 352 28.56 13.92 2.71
CA ALA A 352 27.38 13.12 2.97
C ALA A 352 27.36 12.58 4.41
N LEU A 353 28.51 12.13 4.93
CA LEU A 353 28.65 11.56 6.28
C LEU A 353 28.41 12.61 7.38
N CYS A 354 28.93 13.83 7.21
CA CYS A 354 28.75 14.91 8.18
C CYS A 354 27.38 15.59 8.09
N SER A 355 26.70 15.51 6.94
CA SER A 355 25.35 16.05 6.77
C SER A 355 24.26 15.16 7.38
N GLY A 356 24.56 13.88 7.65
CA GLY A 356 23.63 12.96 8.30
C GLY A 356 23.53 13.20 9.80
N ALA A 357 22.30 13.33 10.34
CA ALA A 357 22.03 13.54 11.76
C ALA A 357 22.27 12.29 12.66
N PHE A 358 23.00 11.29 12.17
CA PHE A 358 22.96 9.91 12.70
C PHE A 358 24.33 9.31 13.06
N VAL A 359 25.42 10.08 12.92
CA VAL A 359 26.73 9.75 13.47
C VAL A 359 26.92 10.52 14.77
N ASP A 360 27.15 9.81 15.87
CA ASP A 360 27.48 10.42 17.16
C ASP A 360 28.92 10.93 17.13
N TRP A 361 29.14 12.12 16.55
CA TRP A 361 30.45 12.75 16.51
C TRP A 361 30.89 13.20 17.92
N GLU A 362 32.04 12.68 18.36
CA GLU A 362 32.73 13.12 19.58
C GLU A 362 33.81 14.16 19.23
N LEU A 363 34.05 15.10 20.16
CA LEU A 363 35.02 16.19 20.02
C LEU A 363 36.42 15.73 19.51
N PRO A 364 37.04 14.65 20.03
CA PRO A 364 38.34 14.20 19.54
C PRO A 364 38.35 13.78 18.07
N MET A 365 37.24 13.25 17.56
CA MET A 365 37.11 12.83 16.16
C MET A 365 36.87 14.03 15.24
N VAL A 366 36.09 15.00 15.70
CA VAL A 366 35.90 16.27 14.98
C VAL A 366 37.24 16.98 14.84
N ILE A 367 38.04 17.06 15.92
CA ILE A 367 39.39 17.62 15.87
C ILE A 367 40.27 16.85 14.88
N LYS A 368 40.26 15.51 14.96
CA LYS A 368 41.10 14.65 14.12
C LYS A 368 40.80 14.76 12.62
N TYR A 369 39.52 14.93 12.26
CA TYR A 369 39.08 14.93 10.86
C TYR A 369 38.59 16.30 10.38
N LEU A 370 38.86 17.36 11.13
CA LEU A 370 38.40 18.73 10.87
C LEU A 370 38.64 19.16 9.42
N GLU A 371 39.82 18.86 8.88
CA GLU A 371 40.23 19.27 7.53
C GLU A 371 39.47 18.53 6.42
N ARG A 372 38.89 17.36 6.72
CA ARG A 372 38.09 16.56 5.78
C ARG A 372 36.62 16.91 5.82
N MET A 373 36.17 17.60 6.87
CA MET A 373 34.76 17.94 7.06
C MET A 373 34.40 19.19 6.25
N PRO A 374 33.20 19.23 5.62
CA PRO A 374 32.78 20.39 4.83
C PRO A 374 32.52 21.60 5.72
N LYS A 375 32.93 22.76 5.22
CA LYS A 375 32.79 24.04 5.90
C LYS A 375 31.31 24.40 6.05
N GLY A 376 30.75 24.20 7.26
CA GLY A 376 29.37 24.58 7.61
C GLY A 376 28.36 23.44 7.80
N GLN A 377 28.68 22.17 7.54
CA GLN A 377 27.74 21.05 7.82
C GLN A 377 27.76 20.63 9.30
N ILE A 378 28.92 20.72 9.97
CA ILE A 378 29.06 20.46 11.42
C ILE A 378 28.15 21.38 12.25
N LEU A 379 28.04 22.64 11.86
CA LEU A 379 27.19 23.65 12.51
C LEU A 379 25.70 23.35 12.39
N LYS A 380 25.29 22.49 11.44
CA LYS A 380 23.91 22.00 11.32
C LYS A 380 23.64 20.79 12.19
N HIS A 381 24.66 20.20 12.82
CA HIS A 381 24.50 19.03 13.67
C HIS A 381 24.10 19.47 15.10
N PRO A 382 22.91 19.06 15.61
CA PRO A 382 22.34 19.59 16.85
C PRO A 382 23.24 19.46 18.09
N ARG A 383 24.08 18.41 18.16
CA ARG A 383 24.99 18.18 19.30
C ARG A 383 26.34 18.91 19.18
N LEU A 384 26.78 19.24 17.96
CA LEU A 384 28.08 19.88 17.73
C LEU A 384 27.95 21.41 17.77
N ALA A 385 26.81 21.94 17.33
CA ALA A 385 26.48 23.37 17.39
C ALA A 385 26.38 23.94 18.82
N LEU A 386 26.32 23.08 19.85
CA LEU A 386 26.13 23.47 21.25
C LEU A 386 27.43 23.39 22.09
N SER A 387 28.56 23.01 21.50
CA SER A 387 29.85 22.92 22.20
C SER A 387 30.65 24.19 21.99
N GLU A 388 30.84 24.99 23.05
CA GLU A 388 31.70 26.19 23.02
C GLU A 388 33.12 25.86 22.54
N GLU A 389 33.67 24.74 23.00
CA GLU A 389 35.01 24.26 22.62
C GLU A 389 35.14 23.98 21.10
N LEU A 390 34.06 23.53 20.45
CA LEU A 390 34.04 23.31 18.98
C LEU A 390 33.93 24.62 18.21
N MET A 391 33.14 25.58 18.70
CA MET A 391 32.97 26.88 18.08
C MET A 391 34.29 27.66 18.12
N ASP A 392 34.97 27.69 19.28
CA ASP A 392 36.30 28.30 19.43
C ASP A 392 37.38 27.62 18.56
N LEU A 393 37.29 26.30 18.36
CA LEU A 393 38.20 25.58 17.48
C LEU A 393 37.94 25.92 16.01
N TRP A 394 36.67 26.10 15.64
CA TRP A 394 36.25 26.40 14.27
C TRP A 394 36.60 27.83 13.86
N ASP A 395 36.31 28.81 14.73
CA ASP A 395 36.65 30.22 14.50
C ASP A 395 38.16 30.35 14.25
N ARG A 396 38.99 29.77 15.14
CA ARG A 396 40.46 29.76 14.97
C ARG A 396 40.96 29.07 13.71
N TYR A 397 40.24 28.07 13.19
CA TYR A 397 40.67 27.30 12.02
C TYR A 397 40.18 27.91 10.69
N PHE A 398 39.11 28.71 10.71
CA PHE A 398 38.47 29.26 9.50
C PHE A 398 38.45 30.80 9.42
N ASP A 399 39.13 31.50 10.33
CA ASP A 399 39.35 32.95 10.34
C ASP A 399 39.96 33.54 9.04
N GLU A 400 40.35 32.72 8.05
CA GLU A 400 40.86 33.17 6.74
C GLU A 400 39.81 33.20 5.61
N ILE A 401 38.51 33.00 5.86
CA ILE A 401 37.50 32.90 4.79
C ILE A 401 36.39 33.94 4.95
N GLU A 402 36.24 34.80 3.94
CA GLU A 402 35.09 35.70 3.80
C GLU A 402 33.79 34.88 3.71
N TRP A 403 32.96 35.00 4.74
CA TRP A 403 31.65 34.37 4.81
C TRP A 403 30.67 35.09 3.88
N ASP A 404 30.52 34.59 2.66
CA ASP A 404 29.47 35.08 1.77
C ASP A 404 28.09 34.63 2.29
N SER A 405 27.34 35.61 2.81
CA SER A 405 25.88 35.64 3.03
C SER A 405 25.31 35.09 4.37
N PRO A 406 24.48 35.88 5.09
CA PRO A 406 23.74 35.49 6.32
C PRO A 406 22.71 34.36 6.19
N SER A 407 22.58 33.76 5.01
CA SER A 407 21.58 32.74 4.70
C SER A 407 21.93 31.36 5.28
N SER A 408 23.22 31.13 5.56
CA SER A 408 23.79 29.86 6.05
C SER A 408 23.60 29.64 7.55
N MET A 409 23.32 30.68 8.36
CA MET A 409 23.03 30.57 9.80
C MET A 409 21.56 30.22 10.12
N ARG A 410 20.61 30.51 9.23
CA ARG A 410 19.16 30.33 9.53
C ARG A 410 18.69 28.88 9.60
N GLY A 411 19.52 27.91 9.22
CA GLY A 411 19.19 26.48 9.32
C GLY A 411 19.24 25.92 10.74
N ALA A 412 20.00 26.55 11.66
CA ALA A 412 20.14 26.09 13.05
C ALA A 412 19.08 26.68 13.99
N THR A 413 18.41 27.76 13.59
CA THR A 413 17.53 28.56 14.47
C THR A 413 16.11 28.04 14.62
N SER A 414 15.71 26.94 13.96
CA SER A 414 14.35 26.40 14.08
C SER A 414 14.18 25.33 15.19
N LEU A 415 15.24 25.03 15.94
CA LEU A 415 15.26 23.95 16.95
C LEU A 415 15.56 24.42 18.39
N LEU A 416 15.78 25.73 18.60
CA LEU A 416 16.06 26.30 19.91
C LEU A 416 14.92 27.23 20.32
N SER A 417 14.47 27.15 21.58
CA SER A 417 13.50 28.11 22.13
C SER A 417 14.17 29.46 22.39
N GLU A 418 13.40 30.55 22.41
CA GLU A 418 13.92 31.91 22.66
C GLU A 418 14.78 31.99 23.94
N ASP A 419 14.39 31.26 24.99
CA ASP A 419 15.16 31.17 26.23
C ASP A 419 16.58 30.57 26.07
N GLN A 420 16.76 29.61 25.15
CA GLN A 420 18.08 29.00 24.88
C GLN A 420 18.97 29.96 24.08
N ILE A 421 18.37 30.79 23.23
CA ILE A 421 19.07 31.82 22.47
C ILE A 421 19.54 32.95 23.41
N GLU A 422 18.69 33.38 24.35
CA GLU A 422 19.08 34.37 25.37
C GLU A 422 20.21 33.89 26.27
N GLN A 423 20.23 32.61 26.64
CA GLN A 423 21.27 32.05 27.51
C GLN A 423 22.64 31.96 26.81
N ILE A 424 22.65 31.72 25.49
CA ILE A 424 23.86 31.75 24.66
C ILE A 424 24.36 33.19 24.49
N LEU A 425 23.46 34.15 24.28
CA LEU A 425 23.82 35.57 24.14
C LEU A 425 24.35 36.20 25.44
N GLN A 426 23.91 35.72 26.61
CA GLN A 426 24.42 36.18 27.91
C GLN A 426 25.83 35.66 28.25
N ASN A 427 26.26 34.56 27.63
CA ASN A 427 27.57 33.95 27.86
C ASN A 427 28.62 34.31 26.79
N ALA A 428 28.22 35.01 25.71
CA ALA A 428 29.16 35.51 24.72
C ALA A 428 30.04 36.62 25.32
N PRO A 429 31.39 36.55 25.19
CA PRO A 429 32.26 37.60 25.70
C PRO A 429 32.02 38.93 24.97
N ASP A 430 31.93 39.99 25.77
CA ASP A 430 31.57 41.35 25.35
C ASP A 430 32.65 41.94 24.43
N PHE A 431 32.42 41.90 23.10
CA PHE A 431 33.30 42.59 22.14
C PHE A 431 32.94 44.08 22.10
N SER A 432 33.42 44.82 23.10
CA SER A 432 33.59 46.26 23.02
C SER A 432 35.06 46.66 23.24
N ALA A 433 35.84 46.59 22.16
CA ALA A 433 36.98 47.47 21.84
C ALA A 433 37.55 47.12 20.47
#